data_AF-A0A182VWW6-F1
#
_entry.id   AF-A0A182VWW6-F1
#
_cell.length_a   1.000
_cell.length_b   1.000
_cell.length_c   1.000
_cell.angle_alpha   90.00
_cell.angle_beta   90.00
_cell.angle_gamma   90.00
#
_symmetry.space_group_name_H-M   'P 1'
#
loop_
_entity.id
_entity.type
_entity.pdbx_description
1 polymer ?
#
loop_
_entity_poly.entity_id
_entity_poly.type
_entity_poly.pdbx_seq_one_letter_code
_entity_poly.pdbx_strand_id
1 'polypeptide(L)'
;MKQRTVLAPWYALLLVVSLQVAHCCSMMNNDNAEQRGALLADPATAKKMPEITMQEAVAQCNRTFIIQPDYLSELNETGSFPDETDRIPLCFIRCYLQTLGILTEDDKVNKETALALNWATSSETVDECLDEMTGAGCEKAYFFTRCIMTRALVDGKSKDNK
;
A
#
# COMPACT_ATOMS: atom_id res chain seq x y z
N MET A 1 -5.57 58.48 -13.94
CA MET A 1 -6.60 57.79 -13.13
C MET A 1 -6.52 58.31 -11.70
N LYS A 2 -7.68 58.50 -11.09
CA LYS A 2 -7.94 59.37 -9.93
C LYS A 2 -7.57 58.67 -8.61
N GLN A 3 -6.91 59.41 -7.70
CA GLN A 3 -6.71 59.07 -6.29
C GLN A 3 -8.05 58.87 -5.56
N ARG A 4 -8.06 57.97 -4.57
CA ARG A 4 -9.00 57.99 -3.44
C ARG A 4 -8.24 57.84 -2.12
N THR A 5 -8.60 58.75 -1.23
CA THR A 5 -8.17 59.15 0.11
C THR A 5 -8.63 58.11 1.16
N VAL A 6 -7.80 57.61 2.09
CA VAL A 6 -7.36 58.15 3.42
C VAL A 6 -8.16 57.59 4.63
N LEU A 7 -7.42 57.38 5.75
CA LEU A 7 -7.78 57.25 7.18
C LEU A 7 -8.03 55.85 7.79
N ALA A 8 -7.02 55.37 8.54
CA ALA A 8 -7.19 54.59 9.78
C ALA A 8 -7.57 55.55 10.95
N PRO A 9 -8.16 55.09 12.07
CA PRO A 9 -7.32 54.66 13.19
C PRO A 9 -7.91 53.60 14.15
N TRP A 10 -6.98 53.02 14.93
CA TRP A 10 -7.03 52.56 16.32
C TRP A 10 -8.38 52.29 17.01
N TYR A 11 -8.53 51.06 17.54
CA TYR A 11 -8.73 50.87 18.98
C TYR A 11 -8.12 49.52 19.42
N ALA A 12 -6.98 49.63 20.09
CA ALA A 12 -6.53 48.61 21.02
C ALA A 12 -7.34 48.74 22.31
N LEU A 13 -7.85 47.64 22.85
CA LEU A 13 -8.21 47.56 24.26
C LEU A 13 -7.72 46.24 24.84
N LEU A 14 -6.69 46.36 25.66
CA LEU A 14 -6.15 45.36 26.57
C LEU A 14 -7.00 45.29 27.86
N LEU A 15 -6.72 44.24 28.64
CA LEU A 15 -7.01 44.04 30.08
C LEU A 15 -8.40 43.40 30.35
N VAL A 16 -8.59 42.46 31.28
CA VAL A 16 -7.93 42.21 32.56
C VAL A 16 -8.05 40.72 32.94
N VAL A 17 -7.03 40.24 33.65
CA VAL A 17 -6.86 38.97 34.38
C VAL A 17 -7.86 38.80 35.54
N SER A 18 -8.37 37.58 35.77
CA SER A 18 -8.59 37.11 37.15
C SER A 18 -8.56 35.59 37.26
N LEU A 19 -7.58 35.15 38.03
CA LEU A 19 -7.31 33.81 38.54
C LEU A 19 -8.21 33.52 39.77
N GLN A 20 -8.32 32.24 40.15
CA GLN A 20 -8.87 31.66 41.40
C GLN A 20 -10.38 31.39 41.35
N VAL A 21 -10.92 30.26 41.84
CA VAL A 21 -10.64 29.55 43.09
C VAL A 21 -10.98 28.05 42.93
N ALA A 22 -10.14 27.17 43.47
CA ALA A 22 -10.41 25.74 43.66
C ALA A 22 -11.36 25.49 44.84
N HIS A 23 -12.35 24.59 44.69
CA HIS A 23 -13.08 23.79 45.71
C HIS A 23 -13.99 22.86 44.89
N CYS A 24 -14.23 21.58 45.16
CA CYS A 24 -13.86 20.68 46.23
C CYS A 24 -14.08 19.25 45.68
N CYS A 25 -13.39 18.26 46.25
CA CYS A 25 -13.72 16.86 46.05
C CYS A 25 -15.18 16.57 46.46
N SER A 26 -15.87 15.70 45.73
CA SER A 26 -16.93 14.89 46.30
C SER A 26 -16.70 13.44 45.90
N MET A 27 -16.40 12.61 46.91
CA MET A 27 -16.49 11.16 46.83
C MET A 27 -17.91 10.75 47.23
N MET A 28 -18.53 9.82 46.49
CA MET A 28 -19.10 8.55 46.97
C MET A 28 -20.16 7.99 46.01
N ASN A 29 -19.84 6.78 45.52
CA ASN A 29 -20.65 5.63 45.13
C ASN A 29 -22.06 5.85 44.57
N ASN A 30 -22.21 5.48 43.30
CA ASN A 30 -23.36 4.68 42.89
C ASN A 30 -22.83 3.40 42.25
N ASP A 31 -23.10 2.27 42.91
CA ASP A 31 -22.88 0.93 42.39
C ASP A 31 -23.79 0.73 41.16
N ASN A 32 -23.22 0.85 39.97
CA ASN A 32 -23.77 0.18 38.80
C ASN A 32 -22.71 -0.78 38.26
N ALA A 33 -22.76 -2.00 38.81
CA ALA A 33 -22.10 -3.15 38.24
C ALA A 33 -22.82 -3.51 36.92
N GLU A 34 -22.30 -3.03 35.80
CA GLU A 34 -22.28 -3.82 34.55
C GLU A 34 -21.40 -3.17 33.48
N GLN A 35 -20.62 -4.03 32.80
CA GLN A 35 -19.99 -3.82 31.50
C GLN A 35 -18.84 -2.81 31.38
N ARG A 36 -17.65 -3.21 31.85
CA ARG A 36 -16.38 -2.94 31.13
C ARG A 36 -15.47 -4.18 31.10
N GLY A 37 -16.07 -5.33 30.81
CA GLY A 37 -15.34 -6.50 30.33
C GLY A 37 -15.09 -6.38 28.83
N ALA A 38 -13.83 -6.57 28.45
CA ALA A 38 -13.34 -6.86 27.09
C ALA A 38 -13.40 -5.74 26.05
N LEU A 39 -12.23 -5.12 25.79
CA LEU A 39 -11.49 -5.39 24.55
C LEU A 39 -10.05 -4.86 24.68
N LEU A 40 -9.22 -5.56 25.45
CA LEU A 40 -7.79 -5.57 25.15
C LEU A 40 -7.66 -6.46 23.91
N ALA A 41 -7.61 -5.85 22.73
CA ALA A 41 -7.22 -6.56 21.52
C ALA A 41 -5.78 -7.05 21.72
N ASP A 42 -5.61 -8.37 21.71
CA ASP A 42 -4.33 -9.04 21.80
C ASP A 42 -3.41 -8.55 20.65
N PRO A 43 -2.21 -8.03 20.93
CA PRO A 43 -1.26 -7.58 19.89
C PRO A 43 -0.75 -8.73 19.00
N ALA A 44 -1.06 -9.99 19.32
CA ALA A 44 -0.66 -11.15 18.52
C ALA A 44 -1.39 -11.31 17.17
N THR A 45 -2.47 -10.57 16.90
CA THR A 45 -3.28 -10.72 15.67
C THR A 45 -3.31 -9.45 14.80
N ALA A 46 -2.35 -8.54 14.97
CA ALA A 46 -2.15 -7.48 13.99
C ALA A 46 -1.65 -8.10 12.68
N LYS A 47 -2.53 -8.26 11.68
CA LYS A 47 -2.14 -8.54 10.29
C LYS A 47 -1.09 -7.51 9.91
N LYS A 48 0.17 -7.92 9.81
CA LYS A 48 1.28 -7.04 9.44
C LYS A 48 1.14 -6.73 7.95
N MET A 49 0.43 -5.66 7.63
CA MET A 49 0.46 -5.09 6.28
C MET A 49 1.91 -4.71 5.95
N PRO A 50 2.34 -4.85 4.69
CA PRO A 50 3.68 -4.42 4.30
C PRO A 50 3.84 -2.94 4.67
N GLU A 51 4.93 -2.67 5.38
CA GLU A 51 5.29 -1.35 5.90
C GLU A 51 5.64 -0.36 4.77
N ILE A 52 5.84 -0.89 3.55
CA ILE A 52 6.26 -0.17 2.35
C ILE A 52 5.13 -0.09 1.31
N THR A 53 4.98 1.08 0.69
CA THR A 53 4.04 1.29 -0.41
C THR A 53 4.57 0.70 -1.72
N MET A 54 3.68 0.48 -2.69
CA MET A 54 4.07 0.04 -4.05
C MET A 54 5.05 1.02 -4.71
N GLN A 55 4.83 2.33 -4.53
CA GLN A 55 5.71 3.36 -5.11
C GLN A 55 7.10 3.35 -4.48
N GLU A 56 7.18 3.16 -3.16
CA GLU A 56 8.47 3.02 -2.48
C GLU A 56 9.20 1.74 -2.90
N ALA A 57 8.48 0.63 -3.09
CA ALA A 57 9.06 -0.61 -3.61
C ALA A 57 9.65 -0.42 -5.02
N VAL A 58 8.94 0.29 -5.91
CA VAL A 58 9.49 0.69 -7.22
C VAL A 58 10.77 1.51 -7.04
N ALA A 59 10.72 2.57 -6.23
CA ALA A 59 11.86 3.47 -6.04
C ALA A 59 13.08 2.76 -5.43
N GLN A 60 12.85 1.80 -4.53
CA GLN A 60 13.92 1.00 -3.91
C GLN A 60 14.55 0.06 -4.94
N CYS A 61 13.76 -0.71 -5.67
CA CYS A 61 14.27 -1.68 -6.64
C CYS A 61 14.95 -1.02 -7.84
N ASN A 62 14.47 0.15 -8.24
CA ASN A 62 15.04 0.91 -9.35
C ASN A 62 16.48 1.42 -9.07
N ARG A 63 16.93 1.44 -7.80
CA ARG A 63 18.31 1.79 -7.44
C ARG A 63 19.33 0.73 -7.86
N THR A 64 18.89 -0.53 -7.92
CA THR A 64 19.75 -1.69 -8.24
C THR A 64 19.48 -2.20 -9.64
N PHE A 65 18.20 -2.29 -10.01
CA PHE A 65 17.74 -2.78 -11.31
C PHE A 65 17.00 -1.65 -12.00
N ILE A 66 17.75 -0.84 -12.77
CA ILE A 66 17.19 0.35 -13.43
C ILE A 66 16.22 -0.13 -14.51
N ILE A 67 14.93 0.06 -14.28
CA ILE A 67 13.87 -0.29 -15.23
C ILE A 67 13.50 0.94 -16.06
N GLN A 68 13.36 0.75 -17.37
CA GLN A 68 12.85 1.78 -18.25
C GLN A 68 11.31 1.86 -18.14
N PRO A 69 10.69 3.05 -18.26
CA PRO A 69 9.25 3.20 -18.05
C PRO A 69 8.37 2.37 -19.01
N ASP A 70 8.85 2.14 -20.23
CA ASP A 70 8.19 1.35 -21.28
C ASP A 70 7.95 -0.10 -20.84
N TYR A 71 8.89 -0.74 -20.13
CA TYR A 71 8.70 -2.10 -19.61
C TYR A 71 7.48 -2.21 -18.70
N LEU A 72 7.29 -1.26 -17.77
CA LEU A 72 6.14 -1.30 -16.87
C LEU A 72 4.84 -0.87 -17.57
N SER A 73 4.90 0.05 -18.54
CA SER A 73 3.74 0.43 -19.35
C SER A 73 3.24 -0.76 -20.17
N GLU A 74 4.13 -1.41 -20.91
CA GLU A 74 3.77 -2.57 -21.73
C GLU A 74 3.32 -3.75 -20.89
N LEU A 75 3.94 -4.01 -19.74
CA LEU A 75 3.46 -5.05 -18.81
C LEU A 75 2.02 -4.80 -18.36
N ASN A 76 1.68 -3.55 -18.03
CA ASN A 76 0.33 -3.19 -17.59
C ASN A 76 -0.70 -3.22 -18.74
N GLU A 77 -0.28 -2.89 -19.97
CA GLU A 77 -1.18 -2.80 -21.12
C GLU A 77 -1.38 -4.14 -21.84
N THR A 78 -0.31 -4.93 -21.93
CA THR A 78 -0.24 -6.15 -22.75
C THR A 78 -0.15 -7.42 -21.91
N GLY A 79 0.33 -7.31 -20.67
CA GLY A 79 0.63 -8.43 -19.81
C GLY A 79 2.06 -8.94 -19.94
N SER A 80 2.91 -8.35 -20.80
CA SER A 80 4.30 -8.78 -21.06
C SER A 80 5.28 -7.61 -21.21
N PHE A 81 6.57 -7.87 -21.01
CA PHE A 81 7.66 -6.95 -21.33
C PHE A 81 7.97 -6.90 -22.84
N PRO A 82 8.48 -5.76 -23.35
CA PRO A 82 8.87 -5.61 -24.75
C PRO A 82 10.03 -6.52 -25.15
N ASP A 83 10.96 -6.79 -24.23
CA ASP A 83 12.03 -7.79 -24.39
C ASP A 83 12.13 -8.65 -23.12
N GLU A 84 11.66 -9.90 -23.21
CA GLU A 84 11.71 -10.87 -22.11
C GLU A 84 13.10 -11.54 -21.95
N THR A 85 14.10 -11.14 -22.75
CA THR A 85 15.48 -11.65 -22.63
C THR A 85 16.36 -10.74 -21.78
N ASP A 86 15.98 -9.48 -21.57
CA ASP A 86 16.69 -8.55 -20.70
C ASP A 86 16.54 -8.93 -19.23
N ARG A 87 17.65 -9.26 -18.57
CA ARG A 87 17.66 -9.71 -17.18
C ARG A 87 17.36 -8.60 -16.18
N ILE A 88 17.69 -7.34 -16.49
CA ILE A 88 17.51 -6.22 -15.56
C ILE A 88 16.03 -6.02 -15.17
N PRO A 89 15.08 -5.87 -16.10
CA PRO A 89 13.67 -5.69 -15.78
C PRO A 89 13.06 -6.95 -15.15
N LEU A 90 13.51 -8.15 -15.53
CA LEU A 90 13.09 -9.39 -14.85
C LEU A 90 13.49 -9.36 -13.37
N CYS A 91 14.73 -8.94 -13.08
CA CYS A 91 15.22 -8.85 -11.70
C CYS A 91 14.60 -7.69 -10.93
N PHE A 92 14.22 -6.60 -11.60
CA PHE A 92 13.39 -5.57 -11.02
C PHE A 92 12.07 -6.15 -10.47
N ILE A 93 11.37 -6.98 -11.25
CA ILE A 93 10.13 -7.64 -10.80
C ILE A 93 10.38 -8.53 -9.58
N ARG A 94 11.45 -9.34 -9.58
CA ARG A 94 11.82 -10.15 -8.41
C ARG A 94 12.04 -9.29 -7.16
N CYS A 95 12.83 -8.23 -7.28
CA CYS A 95 13.06 -7.30 -6.18
C CYS A 95 11.74 -6.69 -5.70
N TYR A 96 10.88 -6.27 -6.63
CA TYR A 96 9.62 -5.61 -6.32
C TYR A 96 8.68 -6.53 -5.52
N LEU A 97 8.50 -7.77 -5.96
CA LEU A 97 7.68 -8.76 -5.25
C LEU A 97 8.28 -9.10 -3.87
N GLN A 98 9.61 -9.19 -3.76
CA GLN A 98 10.28 -9.43 -2.48
C GLN A 98 10.11 -8.28 -1.50
N THR A 99 10.22 -7.05 -2.01
CA THR A 99 10.06 -5.83 -1.21
C THR A 99 8.63 -5.70 -0.68
N LEU A 100 7.63 -6.11 -1.47
CA LEU A 100 6.23 -6.17 -1.04
C LEU A 100 5.89 -7.37 -0.14
N GLY A 101 6.82 -8.31 0.05
CA GLY A 101 6.60 -9.55 0.79
C GLY A 101 5.70 -10.56 0.07
N ILE A 102 5.41 -10.34 -1.22
CA ILE A 102 4.67 -11.29 -2.07
C ILE A 102 5.55 -12.49 -2.42
N LEU A 103 6.84 -12.27 -2.60
CA LEU A 103 7.83 -13.31 -2.85
C LEU A 103 8.82 -13.36 -1.69
N THR A 104 9.17 -14.53 -1.21
CA THR A 104 10.24 -14.69 -0.22
C THR A 104 11.63 -14.62 -0.90
N GLU A 105 12.70 -14.57 -0.11
CA GLU A 105 14.07 -14.60 -0.62
C GLU A 105 14.40 -15.91 -1.37
N ASP A 106 13.75 -17.02 -0.98
CA ASP A 106 13.84 -18.34 -1.61
C ASP A 106 12.80 -18.57 -2.72
N ASP A 107 12.24 -17.50 -3.28
CA ASP A 107 11.32 -17.50 -4.42
C ASP A 107 10.00 -18.25 -4.19
N LYS A 108 9.50 -18.30 -2.95
CA LYS A 108 8.17 -18.82 -2.62
C LYS A 108 7.15 -17.68 -2.57
N VAL A 109 5.98 -17.91 -3.13
CA VAL A 109 4.91 -16.91 -3.14
C VAL A 109 4.13 -16.94 -1.82
N ASN A 110 4.04 -15.79 -1.16
CA ASN A 110 3.14 -15.55 -0.05
C ASN A 110 1.76 -15.13 -0.59
N LYS A 111 0.91 -16.12 -0.76
CA LYS A 111 -0.45 -15.97 -1.29
C LYS A 111 -1.32 -15.02 -0.47
N GLU A 112 -1.21 -15.06 0.86
CA GLU A 112 -1.97 -14.17 1.73
C GLU A 112 -1.61 -12.71 1.50
N THR A 113 -0.32 -12.42 1.33
CA THR A 113 0.17 -11.06 1.04
C THR A 113 -0.26 -10.60 -0.36
N ALA A 114 -0.17 -11.48 -1.36
CA ALA A 114 -0.64 -11.16 -2.71
C ALA A 114 -2.13 -10.75 -2.73
N LEU A 115 -2.97 -11.45 -1.97
CA LEU A 115 -4.40 -11.13 -1.87
C LEU A 115 -4.66 -9.89 -1.01
N ALA A 116 -3.94 -9.73 0.11
CA ALA A 116 -4.09 -8.57 0.99
C ALA A 116 -3.72 -7.26 0.29
N LEU A 117 -2.80 -7.30 -0.68
CA LEU A 117 -2.39 -6.16 -1.50
C LEU A 117 -3.24 -5.95 -2.74
N ASN A 118 -4.24 -6.80 -3.01
CA ASN A 118 -4.97 -6.87 -4.28
C ASN A 118 -4.03 -7.04 -5.49
N TRP A 119 -2.88 -7.70 -5.30
CA TRP A 119 -1.96 -8.03 -6.39
C TRP A 119 -2.55 -9.11 -7.30
N ALA A 120 -3.30 -10.05 -6.72
CA ALA A 120 -4.07 -11.05 -7.45
C ALA A 120 -5.56 -10.90 -7.14
N THR A 121 -6.41 -11.20 -8.11
CA THR A 121 -7.87 -11.09 -8.00
C THR A 121 -8.50 -12.19 -7.15
N SER A 122 -7.88 -13.37 -7.10
CA SER A 122 -8.36 -14.50 -6.33
C SER A 122 -7.23 -15.45 -5.94
N SER A 123 -7.52 -16.28 -4.93
CA SER A 123 -6.66 -17.38 -4.49
C SER A 123 -6.37 -18.36 -5.63
N GLU A 124 -7.37 -18.65 -6.47
CA GLU A 124 -7.25 -19.57 -7.61
C GLU A 124 -6.30 -19.02 -8.67
N THR A 125 -6.42 -17.72 -9.00
CA THR A 125 -5.52 -17.04 -9.94
C THR A 125 -4.05 -17.11 -9.49
N VAL A 126 -3.80 -17.02 -8.18
CA VAL A 126 -2.43 -17.22 -7.66
C VAL A 126 -1.97 -18.64 -7.95
N ASP A 127 -2.77 -19.67 -7.62
CA ASP A 127 -2.40 -21.07 -7.81
C ASP A 127 -2.14 -21.39 -9.28
N GLU A 128 -3.01 -20.95 -10.19
CA GLU A 128 -2.83 -21.11 -11.64
C GLU A 128 -1.51 -20.49 -12.12
N CYS A 129 -1.14 -19.33 -11.57
CA CYS A 129 0.08 -18.63 -11.96
C CYS A 129 1.36 -19.18 -11.29
N LEU A 130 1.24 -20.03 -10.25
CA LEU A 130 2.41 -20.72 -9.70
C LEU A 130 2.98 -21.75 -10.70
N ASP A 131 2.11 -22.39 -11.48
CA ASP A 131 2.53 -23.37 -12.49
C ASP A 131 3.32 -22.71 -13.64
N GLU A 132 3.12 -21.41 -13.85
CA GLU A 132 3.82 -20.61 -14.85
C GLU A 132 5.22 -20.13 -14.40
N MET A 133 5.61 -20.37 -13.13
CA MET A 133 6.91 -19.97 -12.56
C MET A 133 8.08 -20.83 -13.07
N THR A 134 8.32 -20.76 -14.37
CA THR A 134 9.40 -21.46 -15.07
C THR A 134 10.73 -20.70 -15.01
N GLY A 135 11.82 -21.34 -15.41
CA GLY A 135 13.16 -20.72 -15.40
C GLY A 135 13.82 -20.65 -14.02
N ALA A 136 14.77 -19.74 -13.85
CA ALA A 136 15.54 -19.58 -12.62
C ALA A 136 15.67 -18.11 -12.15
N GLY A 137 15.66 -17.92 -10.83
CA GLY A 137 15.81 -16.61 -10.19
C GLY A 137 14.77 -15.60 -10.68
N CYS A 138 15.24 -14.54 -11.34
CA CYS A 138 14.40 -13.43 -11.79
C CYS A 138 13.31 -13.82 -12.78
N GLU A 139 13.53 -14.85 -13.61
CA GLU A 139 12.55 -15.34 -14.59
C GLU A 139 11.28 -15.84 -13.90
N LYS A 140 11.41 -16.60 -12.79
CA LYS A 140 10.26 -17.16 -12.08
C LYS A 140 9.31 -16.06 -11.59
N ALA A 141 9.88 -15.03 -10.98
CA ALA A 141 9.12 -13.88 -10.47
C ALA A 141 8.44 -13.10 -11.60
N TYR A 142 9.13 -12.96 -12.73
CA TYR A 142 8.57 -12.34 -13.91
C TYR A 142 7.41 -13.15 -14.49
N PHE A 143 7.57 -14.45 -14.73
CA PHE A 143 6.51 -15.25 -15.32
C PHE A 143 5.28 -15.38 -14.42
N PHE A 144 5.46 -15.40 -13.09
CA PHE A 144 4.37 -15.24 -12.15
C PHE A 144 3.60 -13.92 -12.40
N THR A 145 4.33 -12.81 -12.45
CA THR A 145 3.73 -11.47 -12.67
C THR A 145 3.05 -11.38 -14.03
N ARG A 146 3.69 -11.91 -15.08
CA ARG A 146 3.16 -11.97 -16.45
C ARG A 146 1.82 -12.70 -16.47
N CYS A 147 1.73 -13.86 -15.81
CA CYS A 147 0.49 -14.61 -15.69
C CYS A 147 -0.59 -13.81 -14.95
N ILE A 148 -0.27 -13.23 -13.79
CA ILE A 148 -1.21 -12.42 -12.99
C ILE A 148 -1.76 -11.25 -13.81
N MET A 149 -0.90 -10.49 -14.49
CA MET A 149 -1.31 -9.34 -15.31
C MET A 149 -2.16 -9.79 -16.51
N THR A 150 -1.78 -10.88 -17.17
CA THR A 150 -2.54 -11.44 -18.29
C THR A 150 -3.95 -11.85 -17.84
N ARG A 151 -4.08 -12.53 -16.69
CA ARG A 151 -5.38 -12.91 -16.12
C ARG A 151 -6.22 -11.68 -15.79
N ALA A 152 -5.63 -10.65 -15.19
CA ALA A 152 -6.32 -9.39 -14.90
C ALA A 152 -6.87 -8.70 -16.16
N LEU A 153 -6.10 -8.69 -17.26
CA LEU A 153 -6.52 -8.11 -18.54
C LEU A 153 -7.66 -8.91 -19.19
N VAL A 154 -7.61 -10.24 -19.12
CA VAL A 154 -8.68 -11.11 -19.65
C VAL A 154 -9.96 -10.95 -18.84
N ASP A 155 -9.87 -10.94 -17.52
CA ASP A 155 -11.01 -10.78 -16.62
C ASP A 155 -11.66 -9.40 -16.73
N GLY A 156 -10.86 -8.35 -16.96
CA GLY A 156 -11.34 -7.00 -17.25
C GLY A 156 -12.17 -6.95 -18.53
N LYS A 157 -11.62 -7.45 -19.64
CA LYS A 157 -12.32 -7.50 -20.95
C LYS A 157 -13.61 -8.31 -20.91
N SER A 158 -13.68 -9.36 -20.10
CA SER A 158 -14.90 -10.17 -19.93
C SER A 158 -16.05 -9.35 -19.33
N LYS A 159 -15.75 -8.42 -18.42
CA LYS A 159 -16.75 -7.57 -17.75
C LYS A 159 -17.26 -6.44 -18.63
N ASP A 160 -16.40 -5.90 -19.51
CA ASP A 160 -16.78 -4.81 -20.42
C ASP A 160 -17.70 -5.26 -21.57
N ASN A 161 -17.72 -6.57 -21.87
CA ASN A 161 -18.53 -7.16 -22.94
C ASN A 161 -19.89 -7.71 -22.47
N LYS A 162 -20.29 -7.47 -21.21
CA LYS A 162 -21.53 -7.95 -20.62
C LYS A 162 -22.49 -6.81 -20.28
#